data_AF-A0A8T3STE6-F1
#
_entry.id   AF-A0A8T3STE6-F1
#
_cell.length_a   1.000
_cell.length_b   1.000
_cell.length_c   1.000
_cell.angle_alpha   90.00
_cell.angle_beta   90.00
_cell.angle_gamma   90.00
#
_symmetry.space_group_name_H-M   'P 1'
#
loop_
_entity.id
_entity.type
_entity.pdbx_description
1 polymer ?
#
loop_
_entity_poly.entity_id
_entity_poly.type
_entity_poly.pdbx_seq_one_letter_code
_entity_poly.pdbx_strand_id
1 'polypeptide(L)'
;LPVYSTSHIYTGIADAGSDRDIDGVMYCDMPWTVPGANPLPELRARMDSLFPQESQQLPRLTALGFDAYRVIYYLKRLAERPYERYAGLTGTLHMDARGRIHRGLQWAQFVDGSATVMDSLRAPPGSLAAQTAP
;
A
#
# COMPACT_ATOMS: atom_id res chain seq x y z
N LEU A 1 -13.74 5.94 20.32
CA LEU A 1 -12.26 5.82 20.33
C LEU A 1 -11.83 5.31 18.96
N PRO A 2 -10.74 5.81 18.36
CA PRO A 2 -10.25 5.26 17.10
C PRO A 2 -9.74 3.83 17.27
N VAL A 3 -10.01 2.96 16.29
CA VAL A 3 -9.55 1.57 16.25
C VAL A 3 -8.57 1.41 15.08
N TYR A 4 -7.45 0.75 15.34
CA TYR A 4 -6.38 0.54 14.36
C TYR A 4 -6.14 -0.94 14.13
N SER A 5 -5.82 -1.30 12.89
CA SER A 5 -5.37 -2.64 12.53
C SER A 5 -4.24 -2.62 11.50
N THR A 6 -3.61 -3.77 11.34
CA THR A 6 -2.65 -4.00 10.26
C THR A 6 -3.39 -4.42 8.98
N SER A 7 -2.65 -4.59 7.88
CA SER A 7 -3.17 -5.06 6.59
C SER A 7 -3.96 -6.38 6.65
N HIS A 8 -3.83 -7.19 7.71
CA HIS A 8 -4.51 -8.48 7.85
C HIS A 8 -6.03 -8.37 7.98
N ILE A 9 -6.57 -7.21 8.37
CA ILE A 9 -8.02 -7.02 8.51
C ILE A 9 -8.74 -7.02 7.16
N TYR A 10 -8.04 -6.71 6.08
CA TYR A 10 -8.59 -6.64 4.74
C TYR A 10 -7.94 -7.68 3.85
N THR A 11 -8.71 -8.42 3.06
CA THR A 11 -8.15 -9.43 2.14
C THR A 11 -7.42 -8.77 0.96
N GLY A 12 -7.80 -7.54 0.61
CA GLY A 12 -7.39 -6.85 -0.61
C GLY A 12 -8.44 -6.94 -1.73
N ILE A 13 -9.56 -7.61 -1.47
CA ILE A 13 -10.72 -7.80 -2.34
C ILE A 13 -11.95 -7.34 -1.57
N ALA A 14 -12.77 -6.49 -2.19
CA ALA A 14 -13.94 -5.92 -1.53
C ALA A 14 -15.02 -6.98 -1.29
N ASP A 15 -15.50 -7.07 -0.05
CA ASP A 15 -16.66 -7.88 0.34
C ASP A 15 -17.50 -7.05 1.31
N ALA A 16 -18.44 -6.26 0.79
CA ALA A 16 -19.24 -5.35 1.61
C ALA A 16 -20.09 -6.05 2.69
N GLY A 17 -20.29 -7.37 2.59
CA GLY A 17 -20.94 -8.15 3.65
C GLY A 17 -20.00 -8.32 4.85
N SER A 18 -18.81 -8.87 4.60
CA SER A 18 -17.79 -9.08 5.64
C SER A 18 -17.15 -7.78 6.13
N ASP A 19 -16.95 -6.80 5.24
CA ASP A 19 -16.23 -5.57 5.52
C ASP A 19 -17.05 -4.59 6.38
N ARG A 20 -18.38 -4.76 6.47
CA ARG A 20 -19.24 -3.93 7.31
C ARG A 20 -19.01 -4.17 8.81
N ASP A 21 -18.59 -5.37 9.19
CA ASP A 21 -18.30 -5.72 10.59
C ASP A 21 -17.08 -4.97 11.14
N ILE A 22 -16.26 -4.40 10.25
CA ILE A 22 -15.03 -3.67 10.57
C ILE A 22 -15.13 -2.17 10.22
N ASP A 23 -16.34 -1.65 10.03
CA ASP A 23 -16.58 -0.22 9.80
C ASP A 23 -15.98 0.65 10.90
N GLY A 24 -15.42 1.79 10.48
CA GLY A 24 -14.72 2.74 11.36
C GLY A 24 -13.28 2.35 11.70
N VAL A 25 -12.85 1.11 11.43
CA VAL A 25 -11.46 0.69 11.65
C VAL A 25 -10.53 1.35 10.62
N MET A 26 -9.44 1.92 11.12
CA MET A 26 -8.35 2.45 10.30
C MET A 26 -7.26 1.41 10.15
N TYR A 27 -6.73 1.26 8.94
CA TYR A 27 -5.66 0.30 8.67
C TYR A 27 -4.68 0.87 7.65
N CYS A 28 -3.50 0.25 7.59
CA CYS A 28 -2.50 0.55 6.59
C CYS A 28 -2.17 -0.69 5.75
N ASP A 29 -2.09 -0.50 4.43
CA ASP A 29 -1.75 -1.56 3.49
C ASP A 29 -1.09 -0.99 2.23
N MET A 30 -0.75 -1.86 1.29
CA MET A 30 -0.17 -1.49 0.01
C MET A 30 -1.14 -0.65 -0.82
N PRO A 31 -0.67 0.37 -1.57
CA PRO A 31 -1.48 1.07 -2.56
C PRO A 31 -2.19 0.13 -3.55
N TRP A 32 -1.60 -1.03 -3.84
CA TRP A 32 -2.22 -2.06 -4.69
C TRP A 32 -3.55 -2.62 -4.19
N THR A 33 -3.73 -2.74 -2.87
CA THR A 33 -4.93 -3.32 -2.26
C THR A 33 -5.93 -2.26 -1.86
N VAL A 34 -5.48 -1.06 -1.51
CA VAL A 34 -6.35 0.03 -1.09
C VAL A 34 -7.05 0.66 -2.32
N PRO A 35 -8.40 0.64 -2.40
CA PRO A 35 -9.14 1.23 -3.52
C PRO A 35 -8.80 2.70 -3.72
N GLY A 36 -8.49 3.10 -4.97
CA GLY A 36 -8.15 4.48 -5.31
C GLY A 36 -6.73 4.94 -4.94
N ALA A 37 -5.93 4.09 -4.28
CA ALA A 37 -4.55 4.42 -3.93
C ALA A 37 -3.51 3.97 -4.97
N ASN A 38 -3.85 2.97 -5.78
CA ASN A 38 -2.93 2.36 -6.73
C ASN A 38 -2.46 3.38 -7.78
N PRO A 39 -1.15 3.67 -7.91
CA PRO A 39 -0.63 4.61 -8.89
C PRO A 39 -0.73 4.11 -10.35
N LEU A 40 -1.01 2.82 -10.56
CA LEU A 40 -1.13 2.18 -11.87
C LEU A 40 -2.43 1.34 -11.95
N PRO A 41 -3.62 1.97 -11.95
CA PRO A 41 -4.90 1.24 -11.96
C PRO A 41 -5.08 0.36 -13.21
N GLU A 42 -4.58 0.81 -14.36
CA GLU A 42 -4.62 0.03 -15.62
C GLU A 42 -3.81 -1.27 -15.54
N LEU A 43 -2.72 -1.27 -14.78
CA LEU A 43 -1.93 -2.48 -14.55
C LEU A 43 -2.72 -3.49 -13.72
N ARG A 44 -3.49 -3.03 -12.72
CA ARG A 44 -4.36 -3.91 -11.94
C ARG A 44 -5.40 -4.57 -12.82
N ALA A 45 -6.12 -3.80 -13.63
CA ALA A 45 -7.11 -4.33 -14.56
C ALA A 45 -6.50 -5.35 -15.55
N ARG A 46 -5.28 -5.09 -16.03
CA ARG A 46 -4.56 -6.02 -16.90
C ARG A 46 -4.13 -7.30 -16.18
N MET A 47 -3.66 -7.21 -14.93
CA MET A 47 -3.29 -8.39 -14.14
C MET A 47 -4.51 -9.24 -13.79
N ASP A 48 -5.62 -8.61 -13.42
CA ASP A 48 -6.89 -9.29 -13.12
C ASP A 48 -7.45 -10.02 -14.35
N SER A 49 -7.22 -9.51 -15.56
CA SER A 49 -7.65 -10.18 -16.80
C SER A 49 -6.71 -11.28 -17.29
N LEU A 50 -5.39 -11.13 -17.13
CA LEU A 50 -4.41 -12.14 -17.56
C LEU A 50 -4.23 -13.27 -16.56
N PHE A 51 -4.33 -12.98 -15.26
CA PHE A 51 -4.05 -13.90 -14.14
C PHE A 51 -5.17 -13.82 -13.09
N PRO A 52 -6.41 -14.18 -13.45
CA PRO A 52 -7.58 -13.94 -12.59
C PRO A 52 -7.54 -14.67 -11.24
N GLN A 53 -6.85 -15.82 -11.15
CA GLN A 53 -6.74 -16.57 -9.90
C GLN A 53 -5.64 -15.99 -9.02
N GLU A 54 -4.45 -15.77 -9.56
CA GLU A 54 -3.26 -15.34 -8.82
C GLU A 54 -3.40 -13.90 -8.30
N SER A 55 -3.98 -13.01 -9.13
CA SER A 55 -4.24 -11.61 -8.77
C SER A 55 -5.19 -11.48 -7.58
N GLN A 56 -6.12 -12.43 -7.40
CA GLN A 56 -7.08 -12.43 -6.31
C GLN A 56 -6.58 -13.19 -5.07
N GLN A 57 -5.88 -14.31 -5.24
CA GLN A 57 -5.38 -15.10 -4.11
C GLN A 57 -4.17 -14.46 -3.43
N LEU A 58 -3.29 -13.82 -4.21
CA LEU A 58 -2.01 -13.30 -3.72
C LEU A 58 -1.75 -11.86 -4.18
N PRO A 59 -2.71 -10.92 -4.05
CA PRO A 59 -2.60 -9.56 -4.60
C PRO A 59 -1.34 -8.83 -4.11
N ARG A 60 -0.99 -8.98 -2.84
CA ARG A 60 0.20 -8.35 -2.24
C ARG A 60 1.50 -8.93 -2.77
N LEU A 61 1.53 -10.23 -3.08
CA LEU A 61 2.72 -10.88 -3.64
C LEU A 61 2.92 -10.46 -5.10
N THR A 62 1.82 -10.29 -5.86
CA THR A 62 1.86 -9.73 -7.22
C THR A 62 2.48 -8.33 -7.22
N ALA A 63 2.00 -7.44 -6.34
CA ALA A 63 2.57 -6.10 -6.18
C ALA A 63 4.05 -6.14 -5.78
N LEU A 64 4.41 -7.02 -4.84
CA LEU A 64 5.79 -7.21 -4.39
C LEU A 64 6.70 -7.68 -5.53
N GLY A 65 6.27 -8.65 -6.34
CA GLY A 65 7.05 -9.15 -7.47
C GLY A 65 7.30 -8.06 -8.52
N PHE A 66 6.27 -7.26 -8.83
CA PHE A 66 6.39 -6.15 -9.76
C PHE A 66 7.37 -5.08 -9.26
N ASP A 67 7.23 -4.65 -8.00
CA ASP A 67 8.15 -3.68 -7.40
C ASP A 67 9.57 -4.23 -7.26
N ALA A 68 9.74 -5.50 -6.90
CA ALA A 68 11.05 -6.14 -6.78
C ALA A 68 11.81 -6.14 -8.11
N TYR A 69 11.11 -6.35 -9.23
CA TYR A 69 11.71 -6.24 -10.55
C TYR A 69 12.04 -4.78 -10.92
N ARG A 70 11.09 -3.85 -10.69
CA ARG A 70 11.27 -2.45 -11.10
C ARG A 70 12.26 -1.67 -10.27
N VAL A 71 12.35 -1.96 -8.97
CA VAL A 71 13.23 -1.22 -8.06
C VAL A 71 14.70 -1.36 -8.46
N ILE A 72 15.09 -2.43 -9.15
CA ILE A 72 16.45 -2.66 -9.67
C ILE A 72 16.99 -1.43 -10.41
N TYR A 73 16.16 -0.79 -11.24
CA TYR A 73 16.53 0.40 -12.00
C TYR A 73 16.71 1.67 -11.15
N TYR A 74 16.24 1.66 -9.91
CA TYR A 74 16.26 2.78 -8.98
C TYR A 74 17.22 2.58 -7.80
N LEU A 75 17.76 1.37 -7.59
CA LEU A 75 18.58 1.03 -6.42
C LEU A 75 19.76 2.00 -6.21
N LYS A 76 20.51 2.32 -7.27
CA LYS A 76 21.63 3.27 -7.18
C LYS A 76 21.16 4.66 -6.72
N ARG A 77 20.07 5.16 -7.32
CA ARG A 77 19.50 6.48 -6.99
C ARG A 77 18.99 6.51 -5.54
N LEU A 78 18.32 5.44 -5.10
CA LEU A 78 17.85 5.30 -3.73
C LEU A 78 19.00 5.20 -2.72
N ALA A 79 20.11 4.55 -3.08
CA ALA A 79 21.29 4.44 -2.23
C ALA A 79 22.07 5.75 -2.09
N GLU A 80 22.18 6.53 -3.18
CA GLU A 80 22.97 7.77 -3.21
C GLU A 80 22.21 8.99 -2.66
N ARG A 81 20.89 8.92 -2.56
CA ARG A 81 20.03 10.05 -2.20
C ARG A 81 19.05 9.67 -1.09
N PRO A 82 19.34 10.01 0.19
CA PRO A 82 18.51 9.64 1.34
C PRO A 82 17.04 10.10 1.26
N TYR A 83 16.78 11.23 0.57
CA TYR A 83 15.45 11.79 0.38
C TYR A 83 14.71 11.24 -0.85
N GLU A 84 15.37 10.40 -1.65
CA GLU A 84 14.75 9.82 -2.83
C GLU A 84 13.64 8.86 -2.44
N ARG A 85 12.54 8.91 -3.20
CA ARG A 85 11.37 8.08 -3.01
C ARG A 85 10.96 7.49 -4.35
N TYR A 86 10.56 6.22 -4.35
CA TYR A 86 9.96 5.55 -5.49
C TYR A 86 8.50 5.19 -5.17
N ALA A 87 7.55 5.71 -5.94
CA ALA A 87 6.15 5.37 -5.80
C ALA A 87 5.90 3.96 -6.37
N GLY A 88 5.94 2.96 -5.50
CA GLY A 88 5.70 1.55 -5.83
C GLY A 88 4.27 1.11 -5.55
N LEU A 89 3.92 -0.08 -6.04
CA LEU A 89 2.64 -0.72 -5.78
C LEU A 89 2.51 -1.20 -4.33
N THR A 90 3.65 -1.48 -3.69
CA THR A 90 3.75 -1.90 -2.28
C THR A 90 3.85 -0.73 -1.30
N GLY A 91 3.98 0.50 -1.81
CA GLY A 91 4.11 1.72 -1.02
C GLY A 91 5.15 2.68 -1.59
N THR A 92 5.37 3.79 -0.89
CA THR A 92 6.48 4.69 -1.18
C THR A 92 7.78 4.07 -0.68
N LEU A 93 8.63 3.64 -1.60
CA LEU A 93 9.89 2.96 -1.29
C LEU A 93 11.03 3.96 -1.08
N HIS A 94 11.83 3.74 -0.06
CA HIS A 94 13.09 4.43 0.18
C HIS A 94 14.14 3.47 0.73
N MET A 95 15.41 3.88 0.71
CA MET A 95 16.52 3.05 1.18
C MET A 95 17.20 3.70 2.38
N ASP A 96 17.48 2.92 3.42
CA ASP A 96 18.32 3.39 4.54
C ASP A 96 19.81 3.26 4.23
N ALA A 97 20.66 3.83 5.11
CA ALA A 97 22.11 3.78 4.96
C ALA A 97 22.72 2.36 4.98
N ARG A 98 21.94 1.34 5.36
CA ARG A 98 22.35 -0.08 5.33
C ARG A 98 21.87 -0.79 4.07
N GLY A 99 21.28 -0.07 3.11
CA GLY A 99 20.77 -0.63 1.87
C GLY A 99 19.41 -1.31 2.02
N ARG A 100 18.68 -1.13 3.14
CA ARG A 100 17.38 -1.76 3.35
C ARG A 100 16.28 -0.90 2.75
N ILE A 101 15.39 -1.54 1.99
CA ILE A 101 14.20 -0.90 1.46
C ILE A 101 13.12 -0.82 2.53
N HIS A 102 12.64 0.39 2.78
CA HIS A 102 11.52 0.71 3.66
C HIS A 102 10.33 1.17 2.82
N ARG A 103 9.12 0.96 3.34
CA ARG A 103 7.85 1.22 2.65
C ARG A 103 6.94 2.14 3.46
N GLY A 104 6.55 3.26 2.87
CA GLY A 104 5.44 4.08 3.33
C GLY A 104 4.12 3.48 2.82
N LEU A 105 3.26 3.03 3.73
CA LEU A 105 1.99 2.40 3.40
C LEU A 105 0.86 3.43 3.26
N GLN A 106 -0.18 3.05 2.51
CA GLN A 106 -1.39 3.83 2.39
C GLN A 106 -2.30 3.59 3.59
N TRP A 107 -2.79 4.66 4.20
CA TRP A 107 -3.85 4.60 5.21
C TRP A 107 -5.22 4.59 4.56
N ALA A 108 -6.11 3.77 5.12
CA ALA A 108 -7.50 3.66 4.73
C ALA A 108 -8.39 3.44 5.96
N GLN A 109 -9.69 3.73 5.79
CA GLN A 109 -10.72 3.48 6.78
C GLN A 109 -11.89 2.76 6.12
N PHE A 110 -12.50 1.82 6.83
CA PHE A 110 -13.76 1.22 6.40
C PHE A 110 -14.92 2.17 6.66
N VAL A 111 -15.69 2.48 5.61
CA VAL A 111 -16.87 3.34 5.65
C VAL A 111 -17.96 2.65 4.83
N ASP A 112 -19.09 2.35 5.47
CA ASP A 112 -20.26 1.69 4.87
C ASP A 112 -19.92 0.35 4.18
N GLY A 113 -19.01 -0.43 4.77
CA GLY A 113 -18.52 -1.70 4.24
C GLY A 113 -17.52 -1.56 3.09
N SER A 114 -16.88 -0.39 2.93
CA SER A 114 -15.88 -0.16 1.89
C SER A 114 -14.61 0.50 2.41
N ALA A 115 -13.46 -0.03 1.99
CA ALA A 115 -12.17 0.58 2.24
C ALA A 115 -11.99 1.88 1.45
N THR A 116 -11.90 3.00 2.17
CA THR A 116 -11.71 4.33 1.59
C THR A 116 -10.34 4.90 1.98
N VAL A 117 -9.60 5.43 1.00
CA VAL A 117 -8.32 6.11 1.23
C VAL A 117 -8.51 7.26 2.21
N MET A 118 -7.64 7.32 3.21
CA MET A 118 -7.54 8.49 4.08
C MET A 118 -6.60 9.51 3.44
N ASP A 119 -7.04 10.77 3.44
CA ASP A 119 -6.14 11.88 3.18
C ASP A 119 -4.98 11.83 4.20
N SER A 120 -3.76 12.03 3.72
CA SER A 120 -2.54 12.17 4.50
C SER A 120 -2.68 13.12 5.71
N LEU A 121 -3.49 14.19 5.59
CA LEU A 121 -3.77 15.13 6.69
C LEU A 121 -4.68 14.55 7.79
N ARG A 122 -5.46 13.53 7.47
CA ARG A 122 -6.36 12.83 8.39
C ARG A 122 -5.77 11.52 8.92
N ALA A 123 -4.62 11.09 8.38
CA ALA A 123 -3.93 9.92 8.86
C ALA A 123 -3.50 10.12 10.33
N PRO A 124 -3.40 9.04 11.13
CA PRO A 124 -3.18 9.16 12.56
C PRO A 124 -1.87 9.91 12.88
N PRO A 125 -1.83 10.76 13.91
CA PRO A 125 -0.60 11.45 14.32
C PRO A 125 0.50 10.43 14.60
N GLY A 126 1.59 10.50 13.83
CA GLY A 126 2.70 9.52 13.81
C GLY A 126 2.95 8.88 12.44
N SER A 127 1.94 8.85 11.56
CA SER A 127 2.04 8.32 10.19
C SER A 127 2.80 9.23 9.20
N LEU A 128 2.78 10.54 9.43
CA LEU A 128 3.50 11.55 8.64
C LEU A 128 4.97 11.72 9.05
N ALA A 129 5.30 11.45 10.33
CA ALA A 129 6.64 11.66 10.87
C ALA A 129 7.68 10.67 10.31
N ALA A 130 7.24 9.46 9.92
CA ALA A 130 8.12 8.45 9.32
C ALA A 130 8.53 8.76 7.87
N GLN A 131 7.92 9.77 7.23
CA GLN A 131 8.22 10.16 5.85
C GLN A 131 9.25 11.32 5.76
N THR A 132 9.52 12.00 6.88
CA THR A 132 10.33 13.22 6.97
C THR A 132 11.61 13.11 7.80
N ALA A 133 11.91 11.96 8.40
CA ALA A 133 13.17 11.78 9.11
C ALA A 133 14.35 11.57 8.12
N PRO A 134 15.44 12.33 8.24
CA PRO A 134 16.65 12.19 7.42
C PRO A 134 17.42 10.90 7.68
#